data_AF-A0A7X7GIH9-F1
#
_entry.id   AF-A0A7X7GIH9-F1
#
_cell.length_a   1.000
_cell.length_b   1.000
_cell.length_c   1.000
_cell.angle_alpha   90.00
_cell.angle_beta   90.00
_cell.angle_gamma   90.00
#
_symmetry.space_group_name_H-M   'P 1'
#
loop_
_entity.id
_entity.type
_entity.pdbx_description
1 polymer ?
#
loop_
_entity_poly.entity_id
_entity_poly.type
_entity_poly.pdbx_seq_one_letter_code
_entity_poly.pdbx_strand_id
1 'polypeptide(L)'
;MAVKVDVVRVFTDREGHHGNPLGVVDAAAVPVDDRQALAKELGYSETVFVELPEAGDERARLQIYTPVRELPFAGHPTVGTAWWLEQRGTPVKVLAAAAGDIATRKSGEAWWVRARAEWAPEFSLYPLDTVEEVMASDPEKFGEGHHYVWSWVDKLEHSVRTRMFAPDLGIVEDEATGAAAVRLTENLRLSLLITQGKGSQLRTTYDPDGWIEVGGLVRSEDSRQI
;
A
#
# COMPACT_ATOMS: atom_id res chain seq x y z
N MET A 1 16.81 -13.71 19.65
CA MET A 1 17.48 -13.89 18.34
C MET A 1 17.26 -12.62 17.56
N ALA A 2 18.27 -12.12 16.84
CA ALA A 2 18.09 -10.90 16.06
C ALA A 2 17.11 -11.15 14.91
N VAL A 3 16.07 -10.33 14.79
CA VAL A 3 15.09 -10.40 13.70
C VAL A 3 15.58 -9.50 12.58
N LYS A 4 15.77 -10.08 11.39
CA LYS A 4 16.05 -9.31 10.18
C LYS A 4 14.75 -8.72 9.65
N VAL A 5 14.76 -7.42 9.39
CA VAL A 5 13.64 -6.71 8.75
C VAL A 5 14.16 -6.14 7.44
N ASP A 6 13.72 -6.73 6.33
CA ASP A 6 13.94 -6.15 5.01
C ASP A 6 13.02 -4.93 4.86
N VAL A 7 13.52 -3.85 4.27
CA VAL A 7 12.74 -2.62 4.10
C VAL A 7 12.62 -2.30 2.62
N VAL A 8 11.40 -2.04 2.17
CA VAL A 8 11.12 -1.60 0.81
C VAL A 8 10.29 -0.33 0.84
N ARG A 9 10.46 0.52 -0.16
CA ARG A 9 9.70 1.74 -0.35
C ARG A 9 8.79 1.57 -1.56
N VAL A 10 7.49 1.65 -1.34
CA VAL A 10 6.46 1.34 -2.34
C VAL A 10 5.82 2.63 -2.87
N PHE A 11 5.51 2.65 -4.16
CA PHE A 11 4.94 3.79 -4.88
C PHE A 11 5.87 5.00 -4.98
N THR A 12 7.17 4.75 -5.15
CA THR A 12 8.14 5.81 -5.45
C THR A 12 7.82 6.47 -6.78
N ASP A 13 8.35 7.69 -6.96
CA ASP A 13 8.50 8.23 -8.30
C ASP A 13 9.56 7.45 -9.11
N ARG A 14 9.84 7.92 -10.33
CA ARG A 14 10.83 7.28 -11.23
C ARG A 14 12.26 7.34 -10.69
N GLU A 15 12.61 8.42 -10.00
CA GLU A 15 13.93 8.63 -9.42
C GLU A 15 14.14 7.84 -8.13
N GLY A 16 13.06 7.29 -7.56
CA GLY A 16 13.08 6.52 -6.32
C GLY A 16 12.79 7.36 -5.07
N HIS A 17 12.36 8.62 -5.25
CA HIS A 17 11.93 9.47 -4.14
C HIS A 17 10.49 9.14 -3.71
N HIS A 18 10.09 9.73 -2.57
CA HIS A 18 8.74 9.61 -2.00
C HIS A 18 8.39 8.18 -1.56
N GLY A 19 7.20 7.68 -1.86
CA GLY A 19 6.75 6.34 -1.49
C GLY A 19 6.55 6.11 0.02
N ASN A 20 5.92 4.98 0.34
CA ASN A 20 5.65 4.55 1.70
C ASN A 20 6.59 3.39 2.08
N PRO A 21 7.37 3.50 3.17
CA PRO A 21 8.22 2.40 3.63
C PRO A 21 7.38 1.26 4.23
N LEU A 22 7.81 0.03 3.95
CA LEU A 22 7.21 -1.21 4.38
C LEU A 22 8.27 -2.09 5.02
N GLY A 23 8.03 -2.53 6.26
CA GLY A 23 8.81 -3.58 6.89
C GLY A 23 8.37 -4.96 6.40
N VAL A 24 9.30 -5.79 5.92
CA VAL A 24 9.06 -7.16 5.46
C VAL A 24 9.87 -8.13 6.31
N VAL A 25 9.18 -9.08 6.92
CA VAL A 25 9.75 -10.03 7.88
C VAL A 25 9.41 -11.46 7.45
N ASP A 26 10.40 -12.35 7.54
CA ASP A 26 10.14 -13.79 7.45
C ASP A 26 9.28 -14.23 8.63
N ALA A 27 8.09 -14.76 8.34
CA ALA A 27 7.14 -15.20 9.35
C ALA A 27 7.73 -16.28 10.27
N ALA A 28 8.66 -17.11 9.79
CA ALA A 28 9.30 -18.16 10.61
C ALA A 28 10.24 -17.60 11.67
N ALA A 29 10.71 -16.35 11.53
CA ALA A 29 11.60 -15.70 12.48
C ALA A 29 10.87 -15.12 13.70
N VAL A 30 9.55 -14.98 13.66
CA VAL A 30 8.74 -14.31 14.68
C VAL A 30 7.46 -15.10 15.00
N PRO A 31 7.29 -15.59 16.25
CA PRO A 31 6.05 -16.22 16.69
C PRO A 31 4.84 -15.30 16.46
N VAL A 32 3.67 -15.87 16.15
CA VAL A 32 2.46 -15.10 15.84
C VAL A 32 2.11 -14.10 16.95
N ASP A 33 2.22 -14.52 18.21
CA ASP A 33 1.91 -13.70 19.39
C ASP A 33 2.82 -12.46 19.55
N ASP A 34 4.01 -12.47 18.93
CA ASP A 34 4.99 -11.38 18.99
C ASP A 34 4.89 -10.40 17.81
N ARG A 35 4.15 -10.75 16.74
CA ARG A 35 4.11 -9.97 15.48
C ARG A 35 3.55 -8.57 15.66
N GLN A 36 2.50 -8.42 16.46
CA GLN A 36 1.89 -7.11 16.76
C GLN A 36 2.84 -6.20 17.53
N ALA A 37 3.58 -6.76 18.50
CA ALA A 37 4.55 -6.01 19.29
C ALA A 37 5.71 -5.52 18.41
N LEU A 38 6.22 -6.39 17.53
CA LEU A 38 7.27 -6.02 16.58
C LEU A 38 6.80 -4.95 15.58
N ALA A 39 5.58 -5.07 15.02
CA ALA A 39 5.03 -4.06 14.12
C ALA A 39 4.92 -2.69 14.79
N LYS A 40 4.52 -2.67 16.08
CA LYS A 40 4.48 -1.45 16.89
C LYS A 40 5.87 -0.86 17.14
N GLU A 41 6.85 -1.69 17.47
CA GLU A 41 8.23 -1.27 17.70
C GLU A 41 8.88 -0.69 16.42
N LEU A 42 8.60 -1.32 15.28
CA LEU A 42 9.11 -0.90 13.99
C LEU A 42 8.59 0.48 13.56
N GLY A 43 7.33 0.78 13.87
CA GLY A 43 6.72 2.09 13.61
C GLY A 43 6.49 2.41 12.14
N TYR A 44 6.58 1.43 11.24
CA TYR A 44 6.13 1.58 9.86
C TYR A 44 4.60 1.66 9.81
N SER A 45 4.05 2.27 8.76
CA SER A 45 2.60 2.27 8.48
C SER A 45 2.05 0.84 8.56
N GLU A 46 2.77 -0.09 7.94
CA GLU A 46 2.51 -1.52 8.00
C GLU A 46 3.83 -2.32 8.06
N THR A 47 3.74 -3.50 8.68
CA THR A 47 4.76 -4.55 8.64
C THR A 47 4.09 -5.83 8.13
N VAL A 48 4.72 -6.49 7.17
CA VAL A 48 4.26 -7.76 6.61
C VAL A 48 5.10 -8.92 7.13
N PHE A 49 4.41 -10.00 7.52
CA PHE A 49 5.03 -11.26 7.89
C PHE A 49 4.70 -12.27 6.81
N VAL A 50 5.72 -12.75 6.11
CA VAL A 50 5.55 -13.58 4.91
C VAL A 50 5.98 -15.01 5.22
N GLU A 51 5.08 -15.97 4.98
CA GLU A 51 5.45 -17.38 4.89
C GLU A 51 6.23 -17.56 3.58
N LEU A 52 7.54 -17.72 3.70
CA LEU A 52 8.41 -17.80 2.52
C LEU A 52 8.02 -18.99 1.63
N PRO A 53 7.77 -18.75 0.33
CA PRO A 53 7.50 -19.83 -0.61
C PRO A 53 8.76 -20.66 -0.88
N GLU A 54 8.59 -21.93 -1.22
CA GLU A 54 9.67 -22.77 -1.75
C GLU A 54 9.96 -22.42 -3.21
N ALA A 55 11.09 -22.93 -3.73
CA ALA A 55 11.45 -22.70 -5.13
C ALA A 55 10.43 -23.35 -6.08
N GLY A 56 9.77 -22.53 -6.89
CA GLY A 56 8.76 -22.96 -7.86
C GLY A 56 7.30 -22.81 -7.38
N ASP A 57 7.09 -22.45 -6.12
CA ASP A 57 5.75 -22.12 -5.63
C ASP A 57 5.23 -20.85 -6.29
N GLU A 58 3.99 -20.90 -6.78
CA GLU A 58 3.33 -19.73 -7.37
C GLU A 58 2.50 -18.93 -6.35
N ARG A 59 2.55 -19.32 -5.07
CA ARG A 59 1.70 -18.77 -4.00
C ARG A 59 2.49 -18.63 -2.70
N ALA A 60 2.33 -17.49 -2.02
CA ALA A 60 2.81 -17.29 -0.65
C ALA A 60 1.67 -16.77 0.24
N ARG A 61 1.78 -16.95 1.57
CA ARG A 61 0.85 -16.36 2.54
C ARG A 61 1.53 -15.19 3.23
N LEU A 62 0.74 -14.19 3.59
CA LEU A 62 1.19 -13.07 4.40
C LEU A 62 0.16 -12.67 5.45
N GLN A 63 0.65 -12.03 6.50
CA GLN A 63 -0.15 -11.25 7.44
C GLN A 63 0.36 -9.82 7.48
N ILE A 64 -0.57 -8.87 7.64
CA ILE A 64 -0.28 -7.44 7.57
C ILE A 64 -0.64 -6.83 8.92
N TYR A 65 0.31 -6.15 9.55
CA TYR A 65 0.09 -5.50 10.84
C TYR A 65 0.37 -4.02 10.71
N THR A 66 -0.55 -3.18 11.17
CA THR A 66 -0.22 -1.81 11.58
C THR A 66 0.39 -1.83 12.98
N PRO A 67 0.89 -0.70 13.51
CA PRO A 67 1.31 -0.60 14.90
C PRO A 67 0.22 -0.92 15.94
N VAL A 68 -1.05 -0.97 15.54
CA VAL A 68 -2.20 -1.13 16.45
C VAL A 68 -3.03 -2.39 16.23
N ARG A 69 -3.06 -2.96 15.02
CA ARG A 69 -3.85 -4.18 14.71
C ARG A 69 -3.37 -4.91 13.46
N GLU A 70 -3.79 -6.16 13.31
CA GLU A 70 -3.74 -6.88 12.03
C GLU A 70 -4.78 -6.32 11.04
N LEU A 71 -4.43 -6.26 9.76
CA LEU A 71 -5.32 -5.92 8.66
C LEU A 71 -5.60 -7.14 7.78
N PRO A 72 -6.85 -7.33 7.32
CA PRO A 72 -7.15 -8.45 6.43
C PRO A 72 -6.58 -8.26 5.02
N PHE A 73 -6.36 -7.00 4.61
CA PHE A 73 -5.76 -6.59 3.34
C PHE A 73 -5.18 -5.18 3.44
N ALA A 74 -4.11 -4.91 2.69
CA ALA A 74 -3.63 -3.58 2.39
C ALA A 74 -2.90 -3.56 1.03
N GLY A 75 -3.12 -2.49 0.25
CA GLY A 75 -2.61 -2.39 -1.12
C GLY A 75 -1.09 -2.23 -1.22
N HIS A 76 -0.52 -1.19 -0.59
CA HIS A 76 0.92 -0.97 -0.67
C HIS A 76 1.76 -2.15 -0.10
N PRO A 77 1.36 -2.79 1.03
CA PRO A 77 2.13 -3.89 1.59
C PRO A 77 2.19 -5.10 0.66
N THR A 78 1.11 -5.36 -0.08
CA THR A 78 1.03 -6.50 -1.01
C THR A 78 1.82 -6.25 -2.29
N VAL A 79 1.83 -5.01 -2.82
CA VAL A 79 2.72 -4.59 -3.92
C VAL A 79 4.20 -4.74 -3.51
N GLY A 80 4.58 -4.24 -2.33
CA GLY A 80 5.95 -4.34 -1.81
C GLY A 80 6.39 -5.79 -1.59
N THR A 81 5.52 -6.62 -1.04
CA THR A 81 5.78 -8.06 -0.82
C THR A 81 6.02 -8.81 -2.13
N ALA A 82 5.18 -8.55 -3.15
CA ALA A 82 5.32 -9.20 -4.46
C ALA A 82 6.67 -8.84 -5.12
N TRP A 83 7.06 -7.57 -5.08
CA TRP A 83 8.37 -7.12 -5.56
C TRP A 83 9.52 -7.77 -4.78
N TRP A 84 9.43 -7.81 -3.46
CA TRP A 84 10.47 -8.36 -2.58
C TRP A 84 10.69 -9.86 -2.81
N LEU A 85 9.61 -10.63 -2.98
CA LEU A 85 9.69 -12.05 -3.32
C LEU A 85 10.38 -12.29 -4.67
N GLU A 86 10.14 -11.45 -5.68
CA GLU A 86 10.88 -11.58 -6.93
C GLU A 86 12.36 -11.22 -6.79
N GLN A 87 12.71 -10.17 -6.02
CA GLN A 87 14.13 -9.86 -5.77
C GLN A 87 14.87 -10.99 -5.06
N ARG A 88 14.15 -11.82 -4.30
CA ARG A 88 14.69 -13.02 -3.65
C ARG A 88 14.76 -14.25 -4.56
N GLY A 89 14.26 -14.15 -5.79
CA GLY A 89 14.22 -15.27 -6.74
C GLY A 89 13.06 -16.23 -6.53
N THR A 90 12.04 -15.86 -5.73
CA THR A 90 10.83 -16.66 -5.49
C THR A 90 9.56 -15.89 -5.85
N PRO A 91 9.42 -15.41 -7.10
CA PRO A 91 8.23 -14.66 -7.51
C PRO A 91 6.98 -15.54 -7.41
N VAL A 92 5.91 -14.96 -6.88
CA VAL A 92 4.61 -15.61 -6.76
C VAL A 92 3.58 -14.88 -7.62
N LYS A 93 2.54 -15.60 -8.04
CA LYS A 93 1.36 -15.06 -8.74
C LYS A 93 0.22 -14.72 -7.79
N VAL A 94 0.23 -15.29 -6.58
CA VAL A 94 -0.81 -15.10 -5.58
C VAL A 94 -0.21 -14.87 -4.20
N LEU A 95 -0.68 -13.81 -3.53
CA LEU A 95 -0.50 -13.59 -2.10
C LEU A 95 -1.80 -13.90 -1.38
N ALA A 96 -1.77 -14.88 -0.48
CA ALA A 96 -2.90 -15.24 0.37
C ALA A 96 -2.91 -14.34 1.61
N ALA A 97 -3.90 -13.45 1.71
CA ALA A 97 -4.17 -12.65 2.90
C ALA A 97 -5.49 -13.10 3.55
N ALA A 98 -5.82 -12.56 4.72
CA ALA A 98 -7.06 -12.94 5.41
C ALA A 98 -8.32 -12.51 4.63
N ALA A 99 -8.25 -11.43 3.84
CA ALA A 99 -9.33 -11.01 2.94
C ALA A 99 -9.56 -11.96 1.75
N GLY A 100 -8.53 -12.71 1.33
CA GLY A 100 -8.59 -13.59 0.17
C GLY A 100 -7.30 -13.63 -0.65
N ASP A 101 -7.43 -14.18 -1.86
CA ASP A 101 -6.33 -14.37 -2.79
C ASP A 101 -6.09 -13.10 -3.63
N ILE A 102 -4.88 -12.57 -3.51
CA ILE A 102 -4.47 -11.34 -4.18
C ILE A 102 -3.57 -11.72 -5.35
N ALA A 103 -4.07 -11.53 -6.58
CA ALA A 103 -3.27 -11.77 -7.76
C ALA A 103 -2.17 -10.71 -7.88
N THR A 104 -0.94 -11.13 -8.16
CA THR A 104 0.22 -10.26 -8.36
C THR A 104 0.66 -10.33 -9.82
N ARG A 105 1.14 -9.20 -10.35
CA ARG A 105 1.83 -9.20 -11.65
C ARG A 105 2.87 -8.08 -11.74
N LYS A 106 3.84 -8.30 -12.61
CA LYS A 106 4.82 -7.30 -13.03
C LYS A 106 4.50 -6.81 -14.44
N SER A 107 4.61 -5.51 -14.66
CA SER A 107 4.49 -4.91 -16.01
C SER A 107 5.51 -3.78 -16.15
N GLY A 108 6.49 -4.00 -17.02
CA GLY A 108 7.71 -3.19 -17.04
C GLY A 108 8.43 -3.27 -15.69
N GLU A 109 8.71 -2.12 -15.09
CA GLU A 109 9.32 -2.00 -13.76
C GLU A 109 8.29 -1.98 -12.62
N ALA A 110 7.01 -1.83 -12.93
CA ALA A 110 5.96 -1.66 -11.93
C ALA A 110 5.38 -3.01 -11.47
N TRP A 111 5.06 -3.07 -10.19
CA TRP A 111 4.35 -4.19 -9.58
C TRP A 111 2.90 -3.82 -9.31
N TRP A 112 2.03 -4.79 -9.50
CA TRP A 112 0.59 -4.63 -9.43
C TRP A 112 -0.01 -5.75 -8.60
N VAL A 113 -1.06 -5.40 -7.86
CA VAL A 113 -1.90 -6.35 -7.15
C VAL A 113 -3.36 -6.11 -7.50
N ARG A 114 -4.14 -7.17 -7.61
CA ARG A 114 -5.60 -7.09 -7.86
C ARG A 114 -6.36 -7.28 -6.56
N ALA A 115 -7.26 -6.36 -6.25
CA ALA A 115 -8.05 -6.34 -5.03
C ALA A 115 -9.51 -6.02 -5.31
N ARG A 116 -10.40 -6.38 -4.37
CA ARG A 116 -11.78 -5.89 -4.33
C ARG A 116 -11.83 -4.60 -3.52
N ALA A 117 -12.65 -3.64 -3.96
CA ALA A 117 -12.84 -2.39 -3.21
C ALA A 117 -13.39 -2.61 -1.79
N GLU A 118 -14.17 -3.66 -1.57
CA GLU A 118 -14.71 -4.04 -0.26
C GLU A 118 -13.66 -4.58 0.72
N TRP A 119 -12.47 -4.98 0.24
CA TRP A 119 -11.36 -5.39 1.12
C TRP A 119 -10.64 -4.19 1.74
N ALA A 120 -10.78 -3.01 1.13
CA ALA A 120 -10.22 -1.77 1.65
C ALA A 120 -11.14 -1.21 2.75
N PRO A 121 -10.58 -0.53 3.78
CA PRO A 121 -11.39 0.18 4.75
C PRO A 121 -12.26 1.25 4.09
N GLU A 122 -13.25 1.75 4.82
CA GLU A 122 -14.01 2.92 4.37
C GLU A 122 -13.16 4.18 4.42
N PHE A 123 -13.29 5.00 3.38
CA PHE A 123 -12.67 6.30 3.27
C PHE A 123 -13.74 7.34 2.95
N SER A 124 -13.67 8.48 3.62
CA SER A 124 -14.40 9.66 3.20
C SER A 124 -13.64 10.32 2.06
N LEU A 125 -14.22 10.34 0.87
CA LEU A 125 -13.62 10.90 -0.35
C LEU A 125 -14.09 12.35 -0.52
N TYR A 126 -13.15 13.30 -0.48
CA TYR A 126 -13.43 14.73 -0.56
C TYR A 126 -12.91 15.28 -1.90
N PRO A 127 -13.77 15.43 -2.92
CA PRO A 127 -13.40 16.15 -4.13
C PRO A 127 -13.25 17.64 -3.81
N LEU A 128 -12.13 18.23 -4.22
CA LEU A 128 -11.86 19.67 -4.15
C LEU A 128 -11.77 20.25 -5.56
N ASP A 129 -11.88 21.57 -5.67
CA ASP A 129 -11.95 22.23 -6.98
C ASP A 129 -10.58 22.34 -7.64
N THR A 130 -9.51 22.47 -6.85
CA THR A 130 -8.15 22.62 -7.36
C THR A 130 -7.10 21.79 -6.61
N VAL A 131 -5.96 21.60 -7.27
CA VAL A 131 -4.76 20.97 -6.69
C VAL A 131 -4.23 21.80 -5.51
N GLU A 132 -4.28 23.12 -5.60
CA GLU A 132 -3.85 24.02 -4.54
C GLU A 132 -4.66 23.81 -3.26
N GLU A 133 -5.97 23.60 -3.35
CA GLU A 133 -6.83 23.29 -2.19
C GLU A 133 -6.48 21.94 -1.55
N VAL A 134 -6.17 20.92 -2.35
CA VAL A 134 -5.65 19.64 -1.86
C VAL A 134 -4.36 19.86 -1.09
N MET A 135 -3.42 20.61 -1.66
CA MET A 135 -2.13 20.89 -1.02
C MET A 135 -2.26 21.76 0.24
N ALA A 136 -3.24 22.66 0.28
CA ALA A 136 -3.52 23.52 1.43
C ALA A 136 -4.41 22.86 2.50
N SER A 137 -4.86 21.62 2.30
CA SER A 137 -5.69 20.91 3.26
C SER A 137 -4.97 20.76 4.61
N ASP A 138 -5.69 21.06 5.68
CA ASP A 138 -5.16 21.06 7.05
C ASP A 138 -5.60 19.76 7.76
N PRO A 139 -4.66 18.85 8.09
CA PRO A 139 -4.97 17.58 8.74
C PRO A 139 -5.73 17.73 10.06
N GLU A 140 -5.53 18.85 10.79
CA GLU A 140 -6.16 19.10 12.10
C GLU A 140 -7.67 19.34 12.00
N LYS A 141 -8.18 19.62 10.80
CA LYS A 141 -9.62 19.81 10.56
C LYS A 141 -10.39 18.52 10.36
N PHE A 142 -9.69 17.39 10.29
CA PHE A 142 -10.29 16.08 10.10
C PHE A 142 -10.47 15.37 11.45
N GLY A 143 -11.58 14.63 11.58
CA GLY A 143 -11.97 13.94 12.79
C GLY A 143 -11.58 12.46 12.77
N GLU A 144 -12.48 11.61 13.27
CA GLU A 144 -12.31 10.16 13.25
C GLU A 144 -12.46 9.57 11.83
N GLY A 145 -11.65 8.56 11.52
CA GLY A 145 -11.69 7.81 10.28
C GLY A 145 -10.62 8.19 9.25
N HIS A 146 -10.76 7.65 8.04
CA HIS A 146 -9.82 7.87 6.95
C HIS A 146 -10.36 8.92 5.98
N HIS A 147 -9.59 9.98 5.78
CA HIS A 147 -9.96 11.13 4.98
C HIS A 147 -9.07 11.22 3.75
N TYR A 148 -9.66 11.15 2.55
CA TYR A 148 -8.94 11.20 1.29
C TYR A 148 -9.40 12.39 0.47
N VAL A 149 -8.58 13.44 0.47
CA VAL A 149 -8.84 14.67 -0.30
C VAL A 149 -8.21 14.53 -1.68
N TRP A 150 -8.91 14.99 -2.71
CA TRP A 150 -8.42 14.85 -4.08
C TRP A 150 -8.96 15.92 -5.02
N SER A 151 -8.18 16.21 -6.06
CA SER A 151 -8.59 17.04 -7.20
C SER A 151 -8.03 16.44 -8.48
N TRP A 152 -8.73 16.66 -9.58
CA TRP A 152 -8.18 16.40 -10.90
C TRP A 152 -6.97 17.31 -11.14
N VAL A 153 -5.91 16.73 -11.70
CA VAL A 153 -4.80 17.45 -12.32
C VAL A 153 -5.12 17.59 -13.81
N ASP A 154 -5.50 16.48 -14.44
CA ASP A 154 -5.99 16.43 -15.80
C ASP A 154 -7.09 15.36 -15.91
N LYS A 155 -8.29 15.79 -16.30
CA LYS A 155 -9.45 14.90 -16.45
C LYS A 155 -9.37 14.00 -17.68
N LEU A 156 -8.68 14.41 -18.75
CA LEU A 156 -8.55 13.60 -19.96
C LEU A 156 -7.57 12.45 -19.76
N GLU A 157 -6.49 12.71 -19.02
CA GLU A 157 -5.47 11.71 -18.68
C GLU A 157 -5.81 10.89 -17.41
N HIS A 158 -6.99 11.15 -16.83
CA HIS A 158 -7.43 10.60 -15.55
C HIS A 158 -6.38 10.73 -14.43
N SER A 159 -5.70 11.87 -14.38
CA SER A 159 -4.67 12.14 -13.39
C SER A 159 -5.20 12.98 -12.24
N VAL A 160 -4.87 12.59 -11.01
CA VAL A 160 -5.36 13.22 -9.78
C VAL A 160 -4.22 13.51 -8.80
N ARG A 161 -4.38 14.60 -8.04
CA ARG A 161 -3.59 14.91 -6.86
C ARG A 161 -4.37 14.52 -5.62
N THR A 162 -3.72 13.86 -4.68
CA THR A 162 -4.38 13.32 -3.48
C THR A 162 -3.54 13.51 -2.22
N ARG A 163 -4.21 13.54 -1.05
CA ARG A 163 -3.59 13.40 0.28
C ARG A 163 -4.51 12.57 1.17
N MET A 164 -3.94 11.83 2.12
CA MET A 164 -4.66 10.95 3.03
C MET A 164 -4.33 11.31 4.48
N PHE A 165 -5.36 11.45 5.31
CA PHE A 165 -5.24 11.75 6.74
C PHE A 165 -6.05 10.74 7.57
N ALA A 166 -5.52 10.31 8.72
CA ALA A 166 -6.23 9.50 9.71
C ALA A 166 -5.70 9.85 11.12
N PRO A 167 -5.99 11.07 11.62
CA PRO A 167 -5.37 11.62 12.82
C PRO A 167 -5.71 10.82 14.09
N ASP A 168 -6.89 10.21 14.16
CA ASP A 168 -7.33 9.31 15.23
C ASP A 168 -6.48 8.03 15.34
N LEU A 169 -5.84 7.61 14.25
CA LEU A 169 -4.88 6.51 14.21
C LEU A 169 -3.42 6.98 14.42
N GLY A 170 -3.21 8.26 14.75
CA GLY A 170 -1.89 8.87 14.86
C GLY A 170 -1.22 9.14 13.52
N ILE A 171 -1.95 8.99 12.40
CA ILE A 171 -1.45 9.22 11.04
C ILE A 171 -1.84 10.63 10.64
N VAL A 172 -0.95 11.59 10.89
CA VAL A 172 -1.16 12.99 10.46
C VAL A 172 -1.33 13.07 8.95
N GLU A 173 -0.47 12.37 8.20
CA GLU A 173 -0.61 12.21 6.75
C GLU A 173 0.09 10.92 6.31
N ASP A 174 -0.57 10.15 5.45
CA ASP A 174 0.03 8.99 4.80
C ASP A 174 0.55 9.35 3.40
N GLU A 175 1.82 9.03 3.16
CA GLU A 175 2.54 9.42 1.93
C GLU A 175 2.01 8.68 0.69
N ALA A 176 1.61 7.41 0.83
CA ALA A 176 1.03 6.63 -0.27
C ALA A 176 0.06 5.55 0.23
N THR A 177 -1.23 5.69 -0.11
CA THR A 177 -2.32 4.86 0.41
C THR A 177 -3.01 4.07 -0.70
N GLY A 178 -2.48 2.88 -1.01
CA GLY A 178 -3.05 2.03 -2.08
C GLY A 178 -4.53 1.68 -1.86
N ALA A 179 -4.98 1.50 -0.62
CA ALA A 179 -6.38 1.22 -0.31
C ALA A 179 -7.32 2.40 -0.63
N ALA A 180 -6.89 3.64 -0.35
CA ALA A 180 -7.64 4.84 -0.70
C ALA A 180 -7.72 5.01 -2.23
N ALA A 181 -6.60 4.75 -2.93
CA ALA A 181 -6.56 4.73 -4.39
C ALA A 181 -7.56 3.73 -4.99
N VAL A 182 -7.65 2.52 -4.43
CA VAL A 182 -8.65 1.52 -4.83
C VAL A 182 -10.07 2.04 -4.62
N ARG A 183 -10.37 2.63 -3.45
CA ARG A 183 -11.70 3.20 -3.17
C ARG A 183 -12.07 4.36 -4.09
N LEU A 184 -11.14 5.25 -4.39
CA LEU A 184 -11.36 6.36 -5.32
C LEU A 184 -11.60 5.85 -6.75
N THR A 185 -10.84 4.84 -7.17
CA THR A 185 -10.99 4.18 -8.48
C THR A 185 -12.38 3.54 -8.63
N GLU A 186 -12.87 2.86 -7.59
CA GLU A 186 -14.23 2.31 -7.57
C GLU A 186 -15.29 3.41 -7.65
N ASN A 187 -15.12 4.49 -6.87
CA ASN A 187 -16.07 5.60 -6.83
C ASN A 187 -16.20 6.30 -8.19
N LEU A 188 -15.07 6.53 -8.87
CA LEU A 188 -15.02 7.21 -10.17
C LEU A 188 -15.27 6.26 -11.35
N ARG A 189 -15.07 4.96 -11.16
CA ARG A 189 -15.14 3.92 -12.21
C ARG A 189 -14.20 4.21 -13.39
N LEU A 190 -13.01 4.72 -13.08
CA LEU A 190 -11.97 5.11 -14.03
C LEU A 190 -10.62 4.63 -13.54
N SER A 191 -9.77 4.13 -14.45
CA SER A 191 -8.35 3.88 -14.18
C SER A 191 -7.62 5.20 -13.95
N LEU A 192 -6.84 5.32 -12.87
CA LEU A 192 -6.27 6.59 -12.43
C LEU A 192 -4.74 6.60 -12.44
N LEU A 193 -4.18 7.78 -12.72
CA LEU A 193 -2.80 8.15 -12.42
C LEU A 193 -2.80 9.05 -11.18
N ILE A 194 -2.18 8.62 -10.09
CA ILE A 194 -2.33 9.27 -8.79
C ILE A 194 -0.97 9.77 -8.32
N THR A 195 -0.88 11.08 -8.06
CA THR A 195 0.21 11.65 -7.27
C THR A 195 -0.30 11.91 -5.85
N GLN A 196 0.24 11.21 -4.85
CA GLN A 196 -0.15 11.35 -3.44
C GLN A 196 0.94 12.03 -2.60
N GLY A 197 0.56 12.70 -1.50
CA GLY A 197 1.48 13.12 -0.45
C GLY A 197 2.54 14.07 -0.98
N LYS A 198 3.81 13.84 -0.68
CA LYS A 198 4.94 14.65 -1.17
C LYS A 198 5.23 14.43 -2.65
N GLY A 199 4.82 13.31 -3.24
CA GLY A 199 5.02 13.03 -4.67
C GLY A 199 4.91 11.57 -5.10
N SER A 200 4.48 10.67 -4.20
CA SER A 200 4.31 9.25 -4.47
C SER A 200 3.43 8.98 -5.68
N GLN A 201 3.81 8.00 -6.50
CA GLN A 201 3.16 7.68 -7.77
C GLN A 201 2.46 6.33 -7.69
N LEU A 202 1.13 6.36 -7.69
CA LEU A 202 0.28 5.17 -7.75
C LEU A 202 -0.46 5.14 -9.08
N ARG A 203 -0.78 3.94 -9.53
CA ARG A 203 -1.63 3.71 -10.71
C ARG A 203 -2.68 2.70 -10.37
N THR A 204 -3.88 2.90 -10.90
CA THR A 204 -4.97 1.94 -10.76
C THR A 204 -5.59 1.59 -12.09
N THR A 205 -6.12 0.37 -12.18
CA THR A 205 -6.98 -0.04 -13.29
C THR A 205 -8.34 -0.43 -12.76
N TYR A 206 -9.40 0.08 -13.39
CA TYR A 206 -10.78 -0.28 -13.06
C TYR A 206 -11.26 -1.42 -13.97
N ASP A 207 -11.85 -2.44 -13.37
CA ASP A 207 -12.49 -3.57 -14.05
C ASP A 207 -13.99 -3.59 -13.69
N PRO A 208 -14.90 -3.57 -14.68
CA PRO A 208 -16.35 -3.61 -14.45
C PRO A 208 -16.86 -4.80 -13.65
N ASP A 209 -16.11 -5.90 -13.56
CA ASP A 209 -16.45 -7.07 -12.75
C ASP A 209 -16.19 -6.84 -11.24
N GLY A 210 -15.88 -5.60 -10.84
CA GLY A 210 -15.68 -5.17 -9.46
C GLY A 210 -14.26 -5.44 -8.94
N TRP A 211 -13.29 -5.54 -9.84
CA TRP A 211 -11.89 -5.69 -9.48
C TRP A 211 -11.12 -4.40 -9.77
N ILE A 212 -10.11 -4.15 -8.94
CA ILE A 212 -9.23 -3.00 -9.13
C ILE A 212 -7.81 -3.48 -8.98
N GLU A 213 -6.96 -3.15 -9.94
CA GLU A 213 -5.53 -3.30 -9.72
C GLU A 213 -4.97 -1.99 -9.19
N VAL A 214 -4.02 -2.09 -8.26
CA VAL A 214 -3.21 -0.97 -7.80
C VAL A 214 -1.75 -1.36 -7.96
N GLY A 215 -0.94 -0.43 -8.45
CA GLY A 215 0.46 -0.70 -8.71
C GLY A 215 1.33 0.54 -8.82
N GLY A 216 2.63 0.31 -8.83
CA GLY A 216 3.64 1.36 -8.95
C GLY A 216 5.05 0.80 -8.79
N LEU A 217 6.01 1.72 -8.66
CA LEU A 217 7.42 1.38 -8.52
C LEU A 217 7.74 1.03 -7.07
N VAL A 218 8.71 0.13 -6.89
CA VAL A 218 9.23 -0.26 -5.59
C VAL A 218 10.76 -0.15 -5.62
N ARG A 219 11.34 0.27 -4.51
CA ARG A 219 12.79 0.36 -4.29
C ARG A 219 13.14 -0.33 -2.97
N SER A 220 14.31 -0.97 -2.92
CA SER A 220 14.89 -1.45 -1.65
C SER A 220 15.39 -0.30 -0.81
N GLU A 221 15.31 -0.44 0.51
CA GLU A 221 16.04 0.36 1.47
C GLU A 221 16.98 -0.51 2.31
N ASP A 222 17.81 0.14 3.15
CA ASP A 222 18.68 -0.57 4.07
C ASP A 222 17.86 -1.41 5.07
N SER A 223 18.20 -2.69 5.16
CA SER A 223 17.58 -3.60 6.12
C SER A 223 17.97 -3.27 7.55
N ARG A 224 17.11 -3.63 8.50
CA ARG A 224 17.36 -3.46 9.94
C ARG A 224 17.57 -4.82 10.61
N GLN A 225 18.36 -4.81 11.69
CA GLN A 225 18.39 -5.89 12.68
C GLN A 225 17.90 -5.36 14.01
N ILE A 226 17.08 -6.17 14.68
CA ILE A 226 16.44 -5.86 15.95
C ILE A 226 16.66 -7.02 16.91
#